data_AF-A0A1S9U9F0-F1
#
_entry.id   AF-A0A1S9U9F0-F1
#
_cell.length_a   1.000
_cell.length_b   1.000
_cell.length_c   1.000
_cell.angle_alpha   90.00
_cell.angle_beta   90.00
_cell.angle_gamma   90.00
#
_symmetry.space_group_name_H-M   'P 1'
#
loop_
_entity.id
_entity.type
_entity.pdbx_description
1 polymer ?
#
loop_
_entity_poly.entity_id
_entity_poly.type
_entity_poly.pdbx_seq_one_letter_code
_entity_poly.pdbx_strand_id
1 'polypeptide(L)'
;MYRLTEEDKDNVKKYGYKWDEQNLQYLKNKIKDHLIRGARNGGYCYYCQSPVNSGTTPGDIEHIIHKSKYKLFAYEPMNLTLACDRCNTAKSNKDVLVTNLSNPYTEDDYPRDTSAFKIVHAHIDQYEQCIEIKDHIFFIGIDDANKGKRTIEICNLTRLDLANSIINEIYRKYELFSPVKQLVKGSSDLEGKLNEIRELLNKDIPKDMFEAINDLNKDTNAIKITNQLSKIRERGINIETRSILFFKGFYQNLDAFNTYYNFIDELHKKKVLVSQLMNLSLKDEVIIPITGKLLLNREGLRLLKEALTNHKFFRLQERSKNSLITLLDELAVYNLSDIEVLISRLNEVVLVLESISTIFEDRTIEQLLPGLDQTIVRAASKDAERILPYARYNSQINIISNLEFYYNEIFIGIDRKRFRRFKRLVENINEKYIK
;
A
#
# COMPACT_ATOMS: atom_id res chain seq x y z
N MET A 1 -10.14 7.30 -32.13
CA MET A 1 -11.28 6.68 -31.42
C MET A 1 -12.09 5.86 -32.40
N TYR A 2 -12.61 4.71 -31.95
CA TYR A 2 -13.53 3.91 -32.76
C TYR A 2 -14.81 4.71 -33.02
N ARG A 3 -15.44 4.55 -34.18
CA ARG A 3 -16.73 5.18 -34.49
C ARG A 3 -17.80 4.11 -34.52
N LEU A 4 -18.73 4.15 -33.57
CA LEU A 4 -19.91 3.28 -33.56
C LEU A 4 -20.80 3.63 -34.76
N THR A 5 -21.30 2.60 -35.44
CA THR A 5 -22.38 2.76 -36.43
C THR A 5 -23.72 2.94 -35.72
N GLU A 6 -24.76 3.41 -36.42
CA GLU A 6 -26.11 3.48 -35.83
C GLU A 6 -26.61 2.09 -35.42
N GLU A 7 -26.33 1.05 -36.20
CA GLU A 7 -26.64 -0.34 -35.83
C GLU A 7 -25.94 -0.77 -34.54
N ASP A 8 -24.67 -0.40 -34.35
CA ASP A 8 -23.95 -0.69 -33.11
C ASP A 8 -24.61 0.00 -31.91
N LYS A 9 -25.02 1.27 -32.06
CA LYS A 9 -25.72 2.02 -31.00
C LYS A 9 -27.05 1.38 -30.65
N ASP A 10 -27.85 1.00 -31.65
CA ASP A 10 -29.13 0.34 -31.46
C ASP A 10 -28.97 -1.01 -30.76
N ASN A 11 -27.97 -1.80 -31.14
CA ASN A 11 -27.66 -3.07 -30.47
C ASN A 11 -27.21 -2.85 -29.02
N VAL A 12 -26.32 -1.88 -28.77
CA VAL A 12 -25.88 -1.55 -27.40
C VAL A 12 -27.07 -1.16 -26.51
N LYS A 13 -27.98 -0.33 -27.03
CA LYS A 13 -29.24 0.06 -26.36
C LYS A 13 -30.14 -1.15 -26.09
N LYS A 14 -30.39 -1.95 -27.13
CA LYS A 14 -31.21 -3.17 -27.06
C LYS A 14 -30.74 -4.14 -25.98
N TYR A 15 -29.44 -4.29 -25.79
CA TYR A 15 -28.85 -5.16 -24.77
C TYR A 15 -28.49 -4.45 -23.46
N GLY A 16 -28.92 -3.20 -23.28
CA GLY A 16 -28.81 -2.45 -22.03
C GLY A 16 -27.36 -2.17 -21.59
N TYR A 17 -26.46 -1.88 -22.54
CA TYR A 17 -25.07 -1.48 -22.30
C TYR A 17 -24.23 -2.50 -21.52
N LYS A 18 -24.65 -3.76 -21.48
CA LYS A 18 -23.94 -4.82 -20.74
C LYS A 18 -22.65 -5.20 -21.47
N TRP A 19 -21.51 -4.75 -20.94
CA TRP A 19 -20.20 -5.08 -21.51
C TRP A 19 -19.96 -6.59 -21.66
N ASP A 20 -20.52 -7.43 -20.80
CA ASP A 20 -20.28 -8.88 -20.83
C ASP A 20 -21.37 -9.64 -21.63
N GLU A 21 -22.19 -8.92 -22.39
CA GLU A 21 -23.20 -9.50 -23.29
C GLU A 21 -22.54 -10.26 -24.46
N GLN A 22 -23.01 -11.49 -24.72
CA GLN A 22 -22.49 -12.35 -25.79
C GLN A 22 -22.86 -11.81 -27.17
N ASN A 23 -24.07 -11.27 -27.33
CA ASN A 23 -24.53 -10.67 -28.59
C ASN A 23 -23.71 -9.44 -29.00
N LEU A 24 -22.98 -8.80 -28.06
CA LEU A 24 -22.11 -7.66 -28.33
C LEU A 24 -20.63 -8.05 -28.47
N GLN A 25 -20.28 -9.34 -28.49
CA GLN A 25 -18.89 -9.78 -28.57
C GLN A 25 -18.22 -9.36 -29.90
N TYR A 26 -18.97 -9.37 -31.01
CA TYR A 26 -18.46 -8.91 -32.31
C TYR A 26 -17.99 -7.45 -32.23
N LEU A 27 -18.74 -6.60 -31.52
CA LEU A 27 -18.45 -5.18 -31.39
C LEU A 27 -17.22 -4.95 -30.52
N LYS A 28 -17.11 -5.69 -29.40
CA LYS A 28 -15.91 -5.67 -28.55
C LYS A 28 -14.66 -6.04 -29.35
N ASN A 29 -14.73 -7.06 -30.20
CA ASN A 29 -13.61 -7.45 -31.06
C ASN A 29 -13.25 -6.32 -32.05
N LYS A 30 -14.25 -5.72 -32.72
CA LYS A 30 -14.02 -4.57 -33.63
C LYS A 30 -13.36 -3.39 -32.91
N ILE A 31 -13.83 -3.05 -31.70
CA ILE A 31 -13.25 -1.98 -30.89
C ILE A 31 -11.81 -2.34 -30.49
N LYS A 32 -11.56 -3.57 -30.01
CA LYS A 32 -10.21 -4.01 -29.61
C LYS A 32 -9.24 -3.92 -30.78
N ASP A 33 -9.62 -4.43 -31.94
CA ASP A 33 -8.80 -4.40 -33.16
C ASP A 33 -8.52 -2.97 -33.62
N HIS A 34 -9.50 -2.06 -33.46
CA HIS A 34 -9.29 -0.64 -33.74
C HIS A 34 -8.31 -0.01 -32.74
N LEU A 35 -8.46 -0.28 -31.45
CA LEU A 35 -7.58 0.26 -30.41
C LEU A 35 -6.14 -0.25 -30.55
N ILE A 36 -5.94 -1.53 -30.89
CA ILE A 36 -4.61 -2.09 -31.16
C ILE A 36 -3.97 -1.41 -32.37
N ARG A 37 -4.70 -1.27 -33.48
CA ARG A 37 -4.19 -0.62 -34.70
C ARG A 37 -3.98 0.88 -34.56
N GLY A 38 -4.82 1.54 -33.76
CA GLY A 38 -4.84 2.99 -33.58
C GLY A 38 -4.04 3.51 -32.38
N ALA A 39 -3.50 2.64 -31.52
CA ALA A 39 -2.64 3.04 -30.42
C ALA A 39 -1.43 3.83 -30.96
N ARG A 40 -1.02 4.90 -30.26
CA ARG A 40 0.00 5.88 -30.69
C ARG A 40 1.32 5.27 -31.23
N ASN A 41 1.61 3.99 -30.94
CA ASN A 41 2.80 3.27 -31.39
C ASN A 41 2.52 1.82 -31.87
N GLY A 42 1.30 1.47 -32.32
CA GLY A 42 1.03 0.15 -32.91
C GLY A 42 0.94 -1.01 -31.91
N GLY A 43 0.18 -0.81 -30.84
CA GLY A 43 -0.04 -1.82 -29.79
C GLY A 43 0.79 -1.56 -28.53
N TYR A 44 0.67 -0.38 -27.93
CA TYR A 44 1.26 -0.06 -26.62
C TYR A 44 0.16 0.27 -25.62
N CYS A 45 0.38 -0.09 -24.36
CA CYS A 45 -0.47 0.30 -23.25
C CYS A 45 -0.45 1.82 -23.09
N TYR A 46 -1.63 2.45 -23.06
CA TYR A 46 -1.74 3.89 -22.92
C TYR A 46 -1.12 4.44 -21.62
N TYR A 47 -1.19 3.69 -20.51
CA TYR A 47 -0.71 4.20 -19.23
C TYR A 47 0.78 3.98 -19.00
N CYS A 48 1.31 2.78 -19.26
CA CYS A 48 2.71 2.46 -18.95
C CYS A 48 3.63 2.55 -20.16
N GLN A 49 3.10 2.89 -21.33
CA GLN A 49 3.85 3.01 -22.58
C GLN A 49 4.69 1.75 -22.92
N SER A 50 4.29 0.59 -22.40
CA SER A 50 4.91 -0.70 -22.70
C SER A 50 4.15 -1.38 -23.84
N PRO A 51 4.83 -2.15 -24.70
CA PRO A 51 4.19 -2.87 -25.80
C PRO A 51 3.23 -3.91 -25.25
N VAL A 52 2.07 -4.01 -25.88
CA VAL A 52 1.14 -5.13 -25.74
C VAL A 52 1.39 -6.08 -26.91
N ASN A 53 1.64 -7.36 -26.61
CA ASN A 53 1.96 -8.38 -27.60
C ASN A 53 0.81 -9.38 -27.68
N SER A 54 0.26 -9.60 -28.87
CA SER A 54 -0.85 -10.52 -29.12
C SER A 54 -0.60 -11.96 -28.64
N GLY A 55 0.65 -12.39 -28.46
CA GLY A 55 1.01 -13.70 -27.93
C GLY A 55 0.99 -13.80 -26.41
N THR A 56 1.65 -12.88 -25.69
CA THR A 56 1.86 -13.00 -24.23
C THR A 56 1.08 -12.00 -23.39
N THR A 57 0.72 -10.86 -23.96
CA THR A 57 0.04 -9.76 -23.25
C THR A 57 -0.82 -9.01 -24.27
N PRO A 58 -1.99 -9.57 -24.68
CA PRO A 58 -2.73 -9.10 -25.85
C PRO A 58 -3.37 -7.71 -25.67
N GLY A 59 -3.23 -7.10 -24.49
CA GLY A 59 -3.87 -5.86 -24.10
C GLY A 59 -5.39 -6.05 -23.91
N ASP A 60 -5.99 -5.13 -23.16
CA ASP A 60 -7.42 -5.11 -22.86
C ASP A 60 -8.03 -3.77 -23.28
N ILE A 61 -9.34 -3.79 -23.52
CA ILE A 61 -10.13 -2.57 -23.63
C ILE A 61 -10.34 -2.03 -22.22
N GLU A 62 -9.63 -0.97 -21.91
CA GLU A 62 -9.77 -0.22 -20.67
C GLU A 62 -10.94 0.76 -20.77
N HIS A 63 -11.72 0.84 -19.69
CA HIS A 63 -12.74 1.87 -19.52
C HIS A 63 -12.22 2.96 -18.60
N ILE A 64 -11.92 4.15 -19.13
CA ILE A 64 -11.36 5.27 -18.37
C ILE A 64 -12.26 5.57 -17.15
N ILE A 65 -13.56 5.79 -17.39
CA ILE A 65 -14.62 5.77 -16.39
C ILE A 65 -15.14 4.33 -16.26
N HIS A 66 -15.05 3.77 -15.05
CA HIS A 66 -15.33 2.34 -14.86
C HIS A 66 -16.81 1.98 -15.07
N LYS A 67 -17.04 0.96 -15.92
CA LYS A 67 -18.37 0.46 -16.32
C LYS A 67 -19.23 -0.04 -15.17
N SER A 68 -18.65 -0.40 -14.01
CA SER A 68 -19.44 -0.92 -12.88
C SER A 68 -20.34 0.14 -12.23
N LYS A 69 -19.93 1.41 -12.25
CA LYS A 69 -20.73 2.54 -11.76
C LYS A 69 -21.42 3.27 -12.92
N TYR A 70 -20.72 3.49 -14.03
CA TYR A 70 -21.23 4.26 -15.16
C TYR A 70 -21.47 3.38 -16.40
N LYS A 71 -22.49 2.51 -16.32
CA LYS A 71 -22.82 1.50 -17.34
C LYS A 71 -23.12 2.08 -18.71
N LEU A 72 -23.77 3.25 -18.80
CA LEU A 72 -24.10 3.85 -20.11
C LEU A 72 -22.84 4.22 -20.91
N PHE A 73 -21.70 4.44 -20.23
CA PHE A 73 -20.43 4.74 -20.88
C PHE A 73 -19.63 3.49 -21.26
N ALA A 74 -20.17 2.28 -21.12
CA ALA A 74 -19.45 1.05 -21.42
C ALA A 74 -19.01 0.95 -22.89
N TYR A 75 -19.74 1.58 -23.81
CA TYR A 75 -19.42 1.58 -25.24
C TYR A 75 -19.09 2.97 -25.79
N GLU A 76 -19.05 4.00 -24.93
CA GLU A 76 -18.69 5.36 -25.34
C GLU A 76 -17.25 5.39 -25.86
N PRO A 77 -16.99 5.69 -27.14
CA PRO A 77 -15.64 5.62 -27.69
C PRO A 77 -14.61 6.52 -27.00
N MET A 78 -15.02 7.68 -26.47
CA MET A 78 -14.14 8.52 -25.64
C MET A 78 -13.76 7.86 -24.31
N ASN A 79 -14.52 6.87 -23.86
CA ASN A 79 -14.27 6.16 -22.63
C ASN A 79 -13.32 4.96 -22.78
N LEU A 80 -12.97 4.58 -24.00
CA LEU A 80 -12.26 3.33 -24.27
C LEU A 80 -10.83 3.57 -24.73
N THR A 81 -9.87 2.89 -24.10
CA THR A 81 -8.45 2.93 -24.51
C THR A 81 -7.82 1.54 -24.42
N LEU A 82 -6.60 1.39 -24.95
CA LEU A 82 -5.82 0.16 -24.85
C LEU A 82 -4.94 0.20 -23.59
N ALA A 83 -5.07 -0.79 -22.72
CA ALA A 83 -4.18 -0.95 -21.57
C ALA A 83 -3.63 -2.38 -21.49
N CYS A 84 -2.46 -2.57 -20.88
CA CYS A 84 -2.03 -3.90 -20.46
C CYS A 84 -2.89 -4.39 -19.28
N ASP A 85 -2.95 -5.72 -19.12
CA ASP A 85 -3.64 -6.43 -18.05
C ASP A 85 -3.31 -5.85 -16.66
N ARG A 86 -2.04 -5.54 -16.41
CA ARG A 86 -1.56 -5.03 -15.13
C ARG A 86 -2.02 -3.61 -14.85
N CYS A 87 -1.99 -2.71 -15.83
CA CYS A 87 -2.48 -1.34 -15.65
C CYS A 87 -4.01 -1.30 -15.51
N ASN A 88 -4.73 -2.10 -16.32
CA ASN A 88 -6.18 -2.27 -16.23
C ASN A 88 -6.57 -2.82 -14.84
N THR A 89 -5.94 -3.90 -14.40
CA THR A 89 -6.17 -4.50 -13.08
C THR A 89 -5.82 -3.54 -11.93
N ALA A 90 -4.73 -2.77 -12.06
CA ALA A 90 -4.34 -1.79 -11.05
C ALA A 90 -5.37 -0.66 -10.92
N LYS A 91 -5.85 -0.13 -12.05
CA LYS A 91 -6.88 0.91 -12.07
C LYS A 91 -8.23 0.38 -11.57
N SER A 92 -8.63 -0.81 -12.03
CA SER A 92 -9.86 -1.49 -11.61
C SER A 92 -11.08 -0.56 -11.68
N ASN A 93 -11.92 -0.59 -10.65
CA ASN A 93 -13.11 0.24 -10.48
C ASN A 93 -12.86 1.54 -9.70
N LYS A 94 -11.62 2.04 -9.62
CA LYS A 94 -11.33 3.31 -8.95
C LYS A 94 -12.01 4.45 -9.71
N ASP A 95 -12.68 5.34 -8.98
CA ASP A 95 -13.34 6.49 -9.58
C ASP A 95 -12.30 7.53 -10.00
N VAL A 96 -12.39 7.94 -11.26
CA VAL A 96 -11.48 8.89 -11.90
C VAL A 96 -12.12 10.25 -12.11
N LEU A 97 -13.42 10.42 -11.84
CA LEU A 97 -14.07 11.72 -11.96
C LEU A 97 -13.77 12.59 -10.74
N VAL A 98 -13.57 13.88 -10.96
CA VAL A 98 -13.42 14.87 -9.88
C VAL A 98 -14.73 14.99 -9.10
N THR A 99 -15.84 15.13 -9.82
CA THR A 99 -17.20 15.19 -9.28
C THR A 99 -18.04 14.06 -9.86
N ASN A 100 -18.85 13.40 -9.03
CA ASN A 100 -19.79 12.38 -9.50
C ASN A 100 -20.86 12.99 -10.42
N LEU A 101 -21.32 12.21 -11.41
CA LEU A 101 -22.48 12.61 -12.20
C LEU A 101 -23.76 12.59 -11.37
N SER A 102 -24.73 13.40 -11.79
CA SER A 102 -26.09 13.39 -11.26
C SER A 102 -26.74 12.01 -11.43
N ASN A 103 -27.69 11.67 -10.56
CA ASN A 103 -28.50 10.47 -10.70
C ASN A 103 -29.97 10.88 -10.89
N PRO A 104 -30.62 10.55 -12.02
CA PRO A 104 -30.10 9.78 -13.15
C PRO A 104 -29.09 10.54 -14.03
N TYR A 105 -28.28 9.80 -14.79
CA TYR A 105 -27.42 10.30 -15.88
C TYR A 105 -27.76 9.56 -17.18
N THR A 106 -27.33 10.13 -18.30
CA THR A 106 -27.58 9.68 -19.68
C THR A 106 -26.26 9.47 -20.43
N GLU A 107 -26.32 8.97 -21.66
CA GLU A 107 -25.15 8.80 -22.54
C GLU A 107 -24.47 10.14 -22.87
N ASP A 108 -25.26 11.20 -23.00
CA ASP A 108 -24.78 12.54 -23.38
C ASP A 108 -24.03 13.25 -22.25
N ASP A 109 -24.13 12.73 -21.02
CA ASP A 109 -23.45 13.27 -19.83
C ASP A 109 -21.98 12.86 -19.72
N TYR A 110 -21.40 12.21 -20.74
CA TYR A 110 -19.98 11.88 -20.75
C TYR A 110 -19.13 13.16 -20.69
N PRO A 111 -18.28 13.34 -19.65
CA PRO A 111 -17.50 14.57 -19.52
C PRO A 111 -16.47 14.69 -20.66
N ARG A 112 -16.46 15.86 -21.31
CA ARG A 112 -15.51 16.18 -22.40
C ARG A 112 -14.43 17.17 -22.00
N ASP A 113 -14.51 17.73 -20.79
CA ASP A 113 -13.53 18.65 -20.26
C ASP A 113 -12.41 17.89 -19.53
N THR A 114 -11.17 18.32 -19.74
CA THR A 114 -9.99 17.79 -19.06
C THR A 114 -10.15 17.82 -17.53
N SER A 115 -10.66 18.91 -16.96
CA SER A 115 -10.82 19.13 -15.52
C SER A 115 -11.80 18.17 -14.84
N ALA A 116 -12.64 17.46 -15.60
CA ALA A 116 -13.54 16.45 -15.05
C ALA A 116 -12.81 15.19 -14.55
N PHE A 117 -11.56 14.97 -14.97
CA PHE A 117 -10.81 13.76 -14.69
C PHE A 117 -9.66 14.01 -13.72
N LYS A 118 -9.48 13.08 -12.78
CA LYS A 118 -8.35 13.00 -11.84
C LYS A 118 -7.10 12.37 -12.48
N ILE A 119 -7.24 11.71 -13.63
CA ILE A 119 -6.15 11.05 -14.35
C ILE A 119 -5.96 11.66 -15.74
N VAL A 120 -4.85 11.32 -16.39
CA VAL A 120 -4.58 11.67 -17.78
C VAL A 120 -5.55 10.90 -18.68
N HIS A 121 -6.45 11.62 -19.34
CA HIS A 121 -7.48 11.08 -20.19
C HIS A 121 -6.96 10.79 -21.61
N ALA A 122 -7.17 9.58 -22.12
CA ALA A 122 -6.52 9.08 -23.33
C ALA A 122 -6.81 9.85 -24.62
N HIS A 123 -7.95 10.52 -24.69
CA HIS A 123 -8.38 11.24 -25.90
C HIS A 123 -8.48 12.75 -25.72
N ILE A 124 -8.26 13.27 -24.50
CA ILE A 124 -8.42 14.69 -24.18
C ILE A 124 -7.07 15.30 -23.82
N ASP A 125 -6.28 14.59 -23.00
CA ASP A 125 -5.01 15.09 -22.50
C ASP A 125 -3.84 14.68 -23.41
N GLN A 126 -2.77 15.46 -23.36
CA GLN A 126 -1.49 15.08 -23.95
C GLN A 126 -0.64 14.40 -22.88
N TYR A 127 -0.43 13.08 -23.03
CA TYR A 127 0.29 12.26 -22.04
C TYR A 127 1.65 12.87 -21.65
N GLU A 128 2.40 13.34 -22.64
CA GLU A 128 3.76 13.87 -22.50
C GLU A 128 3.80 15.24 -21.81
N GLN A 129 2.66 15.93 -21.70
CA GLN A 129 2.53 17.16 -20.90
C GLN A 129 2.19 16.88 -19.43
N CYS A 130 1.77 15.65 -19.11
CA CYS A 130 1.40 15.24 -17.77
C CYS A 130 2.41 14.30 -17.12
N ILE A 131 3.07 13.44 -17.91
CA ILE A 131 3.98 12.40 -17.41
C ILE A 131 5.29 12.42 -18.21
N GLU A 132 6.39 12.63 -17.51
CA GLU A 132 7.76 12.42 -17.99
C GLU A 132 8.23 11.00 -17.65
N ILE A 133 8.97 10.36 -18.56
CA ILE A 133 9.67 9.10 -18.28
C ILE A 133 11.16 9.40 -18.06
N LYS A 134 11.54 9.52 -16.78
CA LYS A 134 12.89 9.82 -16.33
C LYS A 134 13.80 8.60 -16.39
N ASP A 135 15.03 8.81 -16.87
CA ASP A 135 16.08 7.78 -16.99
C ASP A 135 15.58 6.52 -17.72
N HIS A 136 14.66 6.73 -18.67
CA HIS A 136 13.98 5.75 -19.50
C HIS A 136 13.02 4.78 -18.79
N ILE A 137 12.91 4.81 -17.46
CA ILE A 137 12.16 3.79 -16.71
C ILE A 137 11.19 4.33 -15.66
N PHE A 138 11.42 5.52 -15.11
CA PHE A 138 10.63 6.04 -13.98
C PHE A 138 9.62 7.08 -14.44
N PHE A 139 8.36 6.90 -14.07
CA PHE A 139 7.28 7.81 -14.43
C PHE A 139 7.17 8.93 -13.40
N ILE A 140 7.19 10.18 -13.85
CA ILE A 140 7.08 11.38 -13.02
C ILE A 140 5.91 12.21 -13.51
N GLY A 141 4.99 12.58 -12.60
CA GLY A 141 3.94 13.54 -12.90
C GLY A 141 4.51 14.96 -12.94
N ILE A 142 4.33 15.66 -14.07
CA ILE A 142 4.92 16.98 -14.32
C ILE A 142 3.87 18.09 -14.50
N ASP A 143 2.58 17.75 -14.53
CA ASP A 143 1.50 18.73 -14.65
C ASP A 143 1.06 19.32 -13.30
N ASP A 144 0.67 20.60 -13.32
CA ASP A 144 0.15 21.32 -12.16
C ASP A 144 -1.18 20.76 -11.64
N ALA A 145 -1.96 20.12 -12.52
CA ALA A 145 -3.25 19.51 -12.18
C ALA A 145 -3.14 18.16 -11.44
N ASN A 146 -1.91 17.67 -11.20
CA ASN A 146 -1.59 16.39 -10.56
C ASN A 146 -2.17 15.14 -11.26
N LYS A 147 -2.63 15.26 -12.51
CA LYS A 147 -3.17 14.14 -13.28
C LYS A 147 -2.14 13.07 -13.54
N GLY A 148 -0.92 13.46 -13.89
CA GLY A 148 0.19 12.55 -14.14
C GLY A 148 0.52 11.74 -12.89
N LYS A 149 0.73 12.43 -11.76
CA LYS A 149 0.97 11.80 -10.46
C LYS A 149 -0.16 10.83 -10.09
N ARG A 150 -1.41 11.27 -10.26
CA ARG A 150 -2.57 10.44 -9.93
C ARG A 150 -2.73 9.23 -10.85
N THR A 151 -2.34 9.35 -12.12
CA THR A 151 -2.32 8.25 -13.09
C THR A 151 -1.26 7.22 -12.71
N ILE A 152 -0.06 7.69 -12.33
CA ILE A 152 1.05 6.85 -11.84
C ILE A 152 0.60 6.03 -10.63
N GLU A 153 -0.05 6.67 -9.65
CA GLU A 153 -0.61 6.01 -8.47
C GLU A 153 -1.73 5.02 -8.84
N ILE A 154 -2.78 5.48 -9.55
CA ILE A 154 -3.97 4.66 -9.84
C ILE A 154 -3.63 3.43 -10.67
N CYS A 155 -2.75 3.58 -11.66
CA CYS A 155 -2.32 2.51 -12.57
C CYS A 155 -1.06 1.76 -12.05
N ASN A 156 -0.58 2.08 -10.85
CA ASN A 156 0.58 1.46 -10.19
C ASN A 156 1.82 1.40 -11.11
N LEU A 157 2.20 2.54 -11.70
CA LEU A 157 3.32 2.64 -12.64
C LEU A 157 4.70 2.63 -11.94
N THR A 158 4.74 2.57 -10.60
CA THR A 158 5.97 2.46 -9.78
C THR A 158 6.39 1.01 -9.51
N ARG A 159 5.65 0.01 -10.01
CA ARG A 159 6.00 -1.40 -9.81
C ARG A 159 7.37 -1.75 -10.42
N LEU A 160 8.24 -2.39 -9.64
CA LEU A 160 9.62 -2.70 -10.07
C LEU A 160 9.72 -3.71 -11.22
N ASP A 161 8.69 -4.54 -11.40
CA ASP A 161 8.60 -5.49 -12.51
C ASP A 161 8.22 -4.80 -13.84
N LEU A 162 7.57 -3.63 -13.81
CA LEU A 162 7.42 -2.77 -14.99
C LEU A 162 8.77 -2.19 -15.41
N ALA A 163 9.54 -1.65 -14.45
CA ALA A 163 10.87 -1.12 -14.74
C ALA A 163 11.76 -2.20 -15.38
N ASN A 164 11.75 -3.42 -14.84
CA ASN A 164 12.46 -4.56 -15.43
C ASN A 164 11.97 -4.94 -16.83
N SER A 165 10.65 -4.90 -17.07
CA SER A 165 10.10 -5.16 -18.40
C SER A 165 10.57 -4.12 -19.42
N ILE A 166 10.59 -2.84 -19.05
CA ILE A 166 11.07 -1.74 -19.90
C ILE A 166 12.57 -1.93 -20.18
N ILE A 167 13.38 -2.24 -19.16
CA ILE A 167 14.81 -2.54 -19.31
C ILE A 167 15.04 -3.68 -20.31
N ASN A 168 14.29 -4.78 -20.18
CA ASN A 168 14.39 -5.91 -21.09
C ASN A 168 13.97 -5.56 -22.53
N GLU A 169 13.03 -4.65 -22.71
CA GLU A 169 12.68 -4.12 -24.03
C GLU A 169 13.78 -3.24 -24.60
N ILE A 170 14.36 -2.34 -23.80
CA ILE A 170 15.50 -1.51 -24.18
C ILE A 170 16.67 -2.42 -24.61
N TYR A 171 17.02 -3.43 -23.80
CA TYR A 171 18.08 -4.39 -24.16
C TYR A 171 17.79 -5.15 -25.47
N ARG A 172 16.52 -5.53 -25.72
CA ARG A 172 16.13 -6.18 -26.97
C ARG A 172 16.20 -5.24 -28.17
N LYS A 173 15.70 -4.02 -28.04
CA LYS A 173 15.69 -3.00 -29.10
C LYS A 173 17.11 -2.62 -29.52
N TYR A 174 18.04 -2.61 -28.57
CA TYR A 174 19.38 -2.10 -28.77
C TYR A 174 20.48 -3.17 -28.78
N GLU A 175 20.12 -4.46 -28.80
CA GLU A 175 21.05 -5.61 -28.82
C GLU A 175 22.21 -5.53 -27.78
N LEU A 176 22.00 -4.85 -26.65
CA LEU A 176 23.06 -4.31 -25.78
C LEU A 176 23.98 -5.35 -25.09
N PHE A 177 23.81 -6.65 -25.36
CA PHE A 177 24.59 -7.75 -24.76
C PHE A 177 25.08 -8.85 -25.73
N SER A 178 25.10 -8.63 -27.05
CA SER A 178 25.80 -9.56 -27.94
C SER A 178 26.86 -8.89 -28.81
N PRO A 179 28.11 -8.75 -28.29
CA PRO A 179 29.26 -8.36 -29.11
C PRO A 179 29.46 -9.28 -30.33
N VAL A 180 28.95 -10.51 -30.26
CA VAL A 180 29.23 -11.60 -31.20
C VAL A 180 28.23 -11.67 -32.36
N LYS A 181 26.99 -11.18 -32.22
CA LYS A 181 25.98 -11.29 -33.29
C LYS A 181 26.14 -10.23 -34.39
N GLN A 182 26.67 -9.04 -34.03
CA GLN A 182 26.87 -7.92 -34.96
C GLN A 182 28.08 -8.13 -35.89
N LEU A 183 29.08 -8.91 -35.48
CA LEU A 183 30.21 -9.26 -36.33
C LEU A 183 29.87 -10.30 -37.41
N VAL A 184 28.74 -11.01 -37.30
CA VAL A 184 28.53 -12.28 -38.03
C VAL A 184 27.36 -12.26 -39.02
N LYS A 185 26.50 -11.24 -39.05
CA LYS A 185 25.48 -11.13 -40.11
C LYS A 185 25.79 -10.01 -41.09
N GLY A 186 26.48 -10.41 -42.16
CA GLY A 186 26.87 -9.58 -43.30
C GLY A 186 25.73 -8.71 -43.81
N SER A 187 25.99 -7.41 -43.93
CA SER A 187 25.12 -6.45 -44.58
C SER A 187 25.99 -5.30 -45.11
N SER A 188 25.70 -4.87 -46.33
CA SER A 188 26.42 -3.87 -47.13
C SER A 188 26.33 -2.42 -46.65
N ASP A 189 25.65 -2.15 -45.54
CA ASP A 189 25.57 -0.82 -44.92
C ASP A 189 26.23 -0.82 -43.54
N LEU A 190 27.54 -0.56 -43.55
CA LEU A 190 28.37 -0.46 -42.35
C LEU A 190 28.17 0.90 -41.65
N GLU A 191 27.83 1.94 -42.42
CA GLU A 191 27.83 3.33 -41.97
C GLU A 191 26.55 3.68 -41.21
N GLY A 192 25.38 3.16 -41.65
CA GLY A 192 24.13 3.24 -40.89
C GLY A 192 24.22 2.55 -39.53
N LYS A 193 24.84 1.36 -39.47
CA LYS A 193 25.07 0.63 -38.22
C LYS A 193 26.06 1.33 -37.29
N LEU A 194 27.13 1.93 -37.85
CA LEU A 194 28.06 2.73 -37.07
C LEU A 194 27.39 3.99 -36.50
N ASN A 195 26.43 4.59 -37.20
CA ASN A 195 25.65 5.71 -36.68
C ASN A 195 24.66 5.28 -35.59
N GLU A 196 23.99 4.12 -35.71
CA GLU A 196 23.20 3.55 -34.61
C GLU A 196 24.06 3.28 -33.37
N ILE A 197 25.25 2.69 -33.54
CA ILE A 197 26.20 2.46 -32.45
C ILE A 197 26.68 3.79 -31.83
N ARG A 198 26.92 4.83 -32.64
CA ARG A 198 27.29 6.17 -32.13
C ARG A 198 26.15 6.83 -31.35
N GLU A 199 24.90 6.73 -31.81
CA GLU A 199 23.75 7.20 -31.04
C GLU A 199 23.55 6.41 -29.75
N LEU A 200 23.83 5.11 -29.75
CA LEU A 200 23.83 4.26 -28.57
C LEU A 200 24.89 4.64 -27.55
N LEU A 201 26.10 4.96 -28.02
CA LEU A 201 27.21 5.41 -27.18
C LEU A 201 27.02 6.85 -26.67
N ASN A 202 26.23 7.67 -27.36
CA ASN A 202 25.92 9.05 -26.97
C ASN A 202 24.74 9.18 -26.00
N LYS A 203 24.02 8.10 -25.70
CA LYS A 203 22.99 8.09 -24.64
C LYS A 203 23.63 7.62 -23.34
N ASP A 204 23.59 8.47 -22.31
CA ASP A 204 23.92 8.11 -20.93
C ASP A 204 22.89 7.09 -20.39
N ILE A 205 22.99 5.83 -20.83
CA ILE A 205 22.19 4.74 -20.29
C ILE A 205 22.72 4.43 -18.90
N PRO A 206 21.90 4.51 -17.84
CA PRO A 206 22.36 4.24 -16.48
C PRO A 206 22.49 2.73 -16.24
N LYS A 207 23.55 2.11 -16.79
CA LYS A 207 23.78 0.66 -16.79
C LYS A 207 23.72 0.05 -15.40
N ASP A 208 24.39 0.66 -14.42
CA ASP A 208 24.42 0.18 -13.04
C ASP A 208 23.00 0.11 -12.42
N MET A 209 22.16 1.10 -12.73
CA MET A 209 20.76 1.14 -12.30
C MET A 209 19.95 0.03 -12.97
N PHE A 210 20.17 -0.20 -14.28
CA PHE A 210 19.48 -1.25 -15.01
C PHE A 210 19.86 -2.65 -14.51
N GLU A 211 21.16 -2.87 -14.27
CA GLU A 211 21.67 -4.12 -13.69
C GLU A 211 21.07 -4.35 -12.30
N ALA A 212 21.07 -3.34 -11.44
CA ALA A 212 20.47 -3.44 -10.11
C ALA A 212 18.97 -3.78 -10.16
N ILE A 213 18.19 -3.16 -11.05
CA ILE A 213 16.77 -3.48 -11.22
C ILE A 213 16.58 -4.91 -11.75
N ASN A 214 17.42 -5.35 -12.68
CA ASN A 214 17.39 -6.72 -13.18
C ASN A 214 17.74 -7.74 -12.07
N ASP A 215 18.76 -7.45 -11.27
CA ASP A 215 19.16 -8.26 -10.11
C ASP A 215 18.03 -8.37 -9.08
N LEU A 216 17.39 -7.25 -8.75
CA LEU A 216 16.20 -7.20 -7.86
C LEU A 216 15.06 -8.09 -8.35
N ASN A 217 14.89 -8.22 -9.66
CA ASN A 217 13.80 -8.98 -10.26
C ASN A 217 14.11 -10.47 -10.44
N LYS A 218 15.29 -10.96 -10.00
CA LYS A 218 15.61 -12.40 -9.99
C LYS A 218 14.70 -13.18 -9.05
N ASP A 219 14.27 -12.57 -7.93
CA ASP A 219 13.30 -13.15 -7.00
C ASP A 219 11.94 -12.46 -7.09
N THR A 220 10.93 -13.19 -7.57
CA THR A 220 9.59 -12.59 -7.77
C THR A 220 8.80 -12.42 -6.46
N ASN A 221 9.14 -13.12 -5.38
CA ASN A 221 8.43 -13.02 -4.10
C ASN A 221 8.74 -11.70 -3.43
N ALA A 222 10.02 -11.31 -3.36
CA ALA A 222 10.45 -10.01 -2.81
C ALA A 222 9.74 -8.84 -3.51
N ILE A 223 9.68 -8.87 -4.85
CA ILE A 223 9.01 -7.84 -5.67
C ILE A 223 7.50 -7.84 -5.44
N LYS A 224 6.85 -9.00 -5.41
CA LYS A 224 5.40 -9.09 -5.18
C LYS A 224 5.02 -8.64 -3.77
N ILE A 225 5.81 -8.99 -2.75
CA ILE A 225 5.60 -8.54 -1.37
C ILE A 225 5.81 -7.03 -1.26
N THR A 226 6.87 -6.49 -1.86
CA THR A 226 7.12 -5.04 -1.96
C THR A 226 5.94 -4.30 -2.58
N ASN A 227 5.38 -4.84 -3.68
CA ASN A 227 4.20 -4.29 -4.32
C ASN A 227 2.98 -4.25 -3.38
N GLN A 228 2.75 -5.30 -2.57
CA GLN A 228 1.64 -5.28 -1.61
C GLN A 228 1.87 -4.31 -0.46
N LEU A 229 3.10 -4.24 0.07
CA LEU A 229 3.47 -3.24 1.08
C LEU A 229 3.28 -1.81 0.57
N SER A 230 3.59 -1.54 -0.71
CA SER A 230 3.32 -0.24 -1.35
C SER A 230 1.83 0.09 -1.35
N LYS A 231 0.97 -0.86 -1.74
CA LYS A 231 -0.49 -0.67 -1.74
C LYS A 231 -1.04 -0.43 -0.34
N ILE A 232 -0.49 -1.10 0.68
CA ILE A 232 -0.86 -0.87 2.09
C ILE A 232 -0.51 0.58 2.46
N ARG A 233 0.70 1.03 2.14
CA ARG A 233 1.16 2.40 2.42
C ARG A 233 0.32 3.47 1.72
N GLU A 234 -0.08 3.24 0.48
CA GLU A 234 -0.95 4.14 -0.29
C GLU A 234 -2.35 4.33 0.34
N ARG A 235 -2.79 3.41 1.19
CA ARG A 235 -4.04 3.55 1.96
C ARG A 235 -3.90 4.44 3.21
N GLY A 236 -2.77 5.13 3.36
CA GLY A 236 -2.47 5.99 4.50
C GLY A 236 -1.86 5.26 5.70
N ILE A 237 -1.49 3.99 5.54
CA ILE A 237 -0.90 3.17 6.60
C ILE A 237 0.61 3.40 6.59
N ASN A 238 1.09 4.22 7.52
CA ASN A 238 2.51 4.56 7.60
C ASN A 238 3.26 3.57 8.51
N ILE A 239 4.14 2.75 7.92
CA ILE A 239 4.94 1.75 8.64
C ILE A 239 6.34 2.30 8.84
N GLU A 240 6.50 3.21 9.79
CA GLU A 240 7.81 3.78 10.11
C GLU A 240 8.64 2.84 10.98
N THR A 241 9.92 2.67 10.64
CA THR A 241 10.88 1.88 11.40
C THR A 241 10.89 2.25 12.89
N ARG A 242 10.91 3.55 13.21
CA ARG A 242 10.90 4.04 14.59
C ARG A 242 9.64 3.61 15.35
N SER A 243 8.48 3.65 14.70
CA SER A 243 7.19 3.28 15.30
C SER A 243 7.11 1.79 15.57
N ILE A 244 7.66 0.96 14.68
CA ILE A 244 7.76 -0.50 14.89
C ILE A 244 8.73 -0.84 16.03
N LEU A 245 9.91 -0.22 16.07
CA LEU A 245 10.87 -0.43 17.17
C LEU A 245 10.30 0.01 18.52
N PHE A 246 9.62 1.16 18.54
CA PHE A 246 8.89 1.63 19.72
C PHE A 246 7.81 0.63 20.16
N PHE A 247 6.99 0.14 19.22
CA PHE A 247 5.98 -0.89 19.48
C PHE A 247 6.57 -2.18 20.10
N LYS A 248 7.74 -2.62 19.64
CA LYS A 248 8.36 -3.88 20.10
C LYS A 248 8.67 -3.88 21.60
N GLY A 249 9.00 -2.74 22.20
CA GLY A 249 9.19 -2.63 23.65
C GLY A 249 7.92 -3.02 24.43
N PHE A 250 6.74 -2.62 23.95
CA PHE A 250 5.46 -3.01 24.56
C PHE A 250 5.10 -4.46 24.26
N TYR A 251 5.33 -4.88 23.02
CA TYR A 251 5.05 -6.25 22.61
C TYR A 251 5.83 -7.29 23.45
N GLN A 252 7.07 -6.97 23.83
CA GLN A 252 7.91 -7.80 24.70
C GLN A 252 7.39 -7.87 26.15
N ASN A 253 6.69 -6.83 26.63
CA ASN A 253 6.18 -6.72 27.99
C ASN A 253 4.66 -7.05 28.11
N LEU A 254 4.09 -7.82 27.17
CA LEU A 254 2.66 -8.19 27.16
C LEU A 254 2.12 -8.66 28.53
N ASP A 255 2.88 -9.51 29.24
CA ASP A 255 2.42 -10.06 30.52
C ASP A 255 2.27 -8.96 31.57
N ALA A 256 3.21 -8.00 31.64
CA ALA A 256 3.13 -6.85 32.52
C ALA A 256 1.87 -6.01 32.24
N PHE A 257 1.58 -5.71 30.97
CA PHE A 257 0.38 -4.97 30.57
C PHE A 257 -0.90 -5.73 30.91
N ASN A 258 -0.90 -7.04 30.73
CA ASN A 258 -2.05 -7.86 31.03
C ASN A 258 -2.35 -7.88 32.53
N THR A 259 -1.32 -8.06 33.37
CA THR A 259 -1.44 -7.99 34.83
C THR A 259 -1.92 -6.60 35.26
N TYR A 260 -1.39 -5.52 34.65
CA TYR A 260 -1.81 -4.15 34.94
C TYR A 260 -3.27 -3.91 34.59
N TYR A 261 -3.68 -4.30 33.39
CA TYR A 261 -5.06 -4.18 32.97
C TYR A 261 -6.01 -4.99 33.86
N ASN A 262 -5.65 -6.22 34.25
CA ASN A 262 -6.46 -7.03 35.16
C ASN A 262 -6.62 -6.36 36.53
N PHE A 263 -5.52 -5.81 37.07
CA PHE A 263 -5.54 -5.04 38.30
C PHE A 263 -6.48 -3.82 38.19
N ILE A 264 -6.33 -3.01 37.14
CA ILE A 264 -7.16 -1.83 36.91
C ILE A 264 -8.64 -2.21 36.73
N ASP A 265 -8.94 -3.27 35.98
CA ASP A 265 -10.31 -3.76 35.78
C ASP A 265 -10.94 -4.25 37.10
N GLU A 266 -10.18 -4.97 37.93
CA GLU A 266 -10.65 -5.37 39.26
C GLU A 266 -10.87 -4.19 40.21
N LEU A 267 -9.98 -3.19 40.19
CA LEU A 267 -10.13 -1.97 40.97
C LEU A 267 -11.43 -1.24 40.59
N HIS A 268 -11.69 -1.07 39.29
CA HIS A 268 -12.88 -0.36 38.81
C HIS A 268 -14.20 -1.12 39.05
N LYS A 269 -14.17 -2.45 39.19
CA LYS A 269 -15.34 -3.21 39.69
C LYS A 269 -15.73 -2.80 41.10
N LYS A 270 -14.81 -2.24 41.90
CA LYS A 270 -15.06 -1.78 43.28
C LYS A 270 -15.38 -0.28 43.32
N LYS A 271 -16.49 0.14 42.69
CA LYS A 271 -16.89 1.56 42.56
C LYS A 271 -16.86 2.37 43.87
N VAL A 272 -17.26 1.75 45.00
CA VAL A 272 -17.26 2.38 46.33
C VAL A 272 -15.84 2.64 46.85
N LEU A 273 -14.89 1.74 46.55
CA LEU A 273 -13.47 1.94 46.85
C LEU A 273 -12.89 3.05 45.97
N VAL A 274 -13.14 3.01 44.65
CA VAL A 274 -12.69 4.03 43.70
C VAL A 274 -13.15 5.44 44.12
N SER A 275 -14.40 5.57 44.56
CA SER A 275 -14.94 6.85 45.07
C SER A 275 -14.22 7.32 46.35
N GLN A 276 -13.89 6.39 47.25
CA GLN A 276 -13.12 6.71 48.47
C GLN A 276 -11.68 7.10 48.14
N LEU A 277 -11.04 6.43 47.18
CA LEU A 277 -9.67 6.74 46.74
C LEU A 277 -9.55 8.12 46.09
N MET A 278 -10.54 8.51 45.27
CA MET A 278 -10.59 9.85 44.68
C MET A 278 -10.67 10.96 45.74
N ASN A 279 -11.27 10.68 46.91
CA ASN A 279 -11.36 11.64 48.01
C ASN A 279 -10.12 11.68 48.91
N LEU A 280 -9.23 10.68 48.83
CA LEU A 280 -8.08 10.53 49.74
C LEU A 280 -6.84 11.35 49.34
N SER A 281 -6.93 12.20 48.31
CA SER A 281 -5.78 13.00 47.83
C SER A 281 -4.54 12.14 47.59
N LEU A 282 -4.66 11.07 46.79
CA LEU A 282 -3.51 10.53 46.08
C LEU A 282 -3.02 11.68 45.18
N LYS A 283 -1.99 12.42 45.63
CA LYS A 283 -1.55 13.72 45.08
C LYS A 283 -1.60 13.76 43.55
N ASP A 284 -1.86 14.94 43.00
CA ASP A 284 -2.08 15.26 41.57
C ASP A 284 -1.06 14.69 40.54
N GLU A 285 0.02 14.03 41.00
CA GLU A 285 1.05 13.35 40.21
C GLU A 285 0.84 11.84 40.06
N VAL A 286 -0.23 11.27 40.64
CA VAL A 286 -0.42 9.82 40.81
C VAL A 286 -1.50 9.22 39.90
N ILE A 287 -2.35 10.07 39.35
CA ILE A 287 -3.56 9.72 38.61
C ILE A 287 -3.40 10.28 37.20
N ILE A 288 -3.51 9.45 36.16
CA ILE A 288 -3.84 9.98 34.82
C ILE A 288 -5.37 10.10 34.83
N PRO A 289 -5.95 11.29 35.08
CA PRO A 289 -7.38 11.41 35.25
C PRO A 289 -7.99 11.37 33.86
N ILE A 290 -8.66 10.26 33.55
CA ILE A 290 -9.54 10.17 32.40
C ILE A 290 -10.93 10.13 32.99
N THR A 291 -11.79 11.07 32.60
CA THR A 291 -13.10 11.39 33.19
C THR A 291 -13.76 10.22 33.95
N GLY A 292 -13.63 10.20 35.29
CA GLY A 292 -14.26 9.21 36.18
C GLY A 292 -13.54 7.86 36.35
N LYS A 293 -12.32 7.68 35.85
CA LYS A 293 -11.50 6.45 35.90
C LYS A 293 -10.12 6.72 36.48
N LEU A 294 -9.52 5.72 37.12
CA LEU A 294 -8.22 5.77 37.79
C LEU A 294 -7.19 4.91 37.07
N LEU A 295 -6.25 5.52 36.35
CA LEU A 295 -5.01 4.86 35.94
C LEU A 295 -3.90 5.27 36.91
N LEU A 296 -3.28 4.27 37.53
CA LEU A 296 -2.25 4.46 38.55
C LEU A 296 -0.87 4.25 37.94
N ASN A 297 0.01 5.22 38.15
CA ASN A 297 1.44 5.07 37.87
C ASN A 297 2.13 4.25 38.97
N ARG A 298 3.45 4.06 38.88
CA ARG A 298 4.22 3.30 39.86
C ARG A 298 4.00 3.76 41.30
N GLU A 299 4.00 5.07 41.52
CA GLU A 299 3.81 5.63 42.86
C GLU A 299 2.38 5.44 43.37
N GLY A 300 1.38 5.52 42.47
CA GLY A 300 -0.01 5.24 42.81
C GLY A 300 -0.30 3.81 43.20
N LEU A 301 0.33 2.86 42.52
CA LEU A 301 0.26 1.45 42.89
C LEU A 301 0.87 1.22 44.28
N ARG A 302 1.99 1.88 44.59
CA ARG A 302 2.64 1.82 45.90
C ARG A 302 1.74 2.40 47.01
N LEU A 303 1.23 3.62 46.81
CA LEU A 303 0.35 4.29 47.77
C LEU A 303 -0.96 3.53 47.98
N LEU A 304 -1.54 2.97 46.93
CA LEU A 304 -2.75 2.16 47.06
C LEU A 304 -2.48 0.88 47.86
N LYS A 305 -1.34 0.21 47.65
CA LYS A 305 -0.97 -0.97 48.44
C LYS A 305 -0.84 -0.64 49.93
N GLU A 306 -0.18 0.48 50.24
CA GLU A 306 -0.05 0.99 51.60
C GLU A 306 -1.43 1.29 52.21
N ALA A 307 -2.31 1.96 51.45
CA ALA A 307 -3.64 2.29 51.91
C ALA A 307 -4.52 1.05 52.13
N LEU A 308 -4.48 0.06 51.22
CA LEU A 308 -5.18 -1.22 51.39
C LEU A 308 -4.71 -1.95 52.64
N THR A 309 -3.43 -1.82 53.00
CA THR A 309 -2.85 -2.48 54.17
C THR A 309 -3.26 -1.78 55.47
N ASN A 310 -3.13 -0.45 55.51
CA ASN A 310 -3.18 0.35 56.74
C ASN A 310 -4.53 1.04 57.00
N HIS A 311 -5.38 1.22 55.98
CA HIS A 311 -6.67 1.90 56.11
C HIS A 311 -7.86 0.94 55.99
N LYS A 312 -8.90 1.22 56.77
CA LYS A 312 -10.17 0.51 56.72
C LYS A 312 -11.12 1.23 55.77
N PHE A 313 -11.37 0.63 54.61
CA PHE A 313 -12.31 1.16 53.62
C PHE A 313 -13.75 0.78 53.94
N PHE A 314 -14.66 1.75 53.83
CA PHE A 314 -16.08 1.51 54.03
C PHE A 314 -16.63 0.55 52.96
N ARG A 315 -17.36 -0.49 53.39
CA ARG A 315 -18.00 -1.50 52.53
C ARG A 315 -17.05 -2.27 51.58
N LEU A 316 -15.73 -2.26 51.83
CA LEU A 316 -14.81 -3.15 51.14
C LEU A 316 -14.72 -4.49 51.86
N GLN A 317 -15.00 -5.59 51.16
CA GLN A 317 -14.89 -6.94 51.71
C GLN A 317 -13.41 -7.38 51.76
N GLU A 318 -13.01 -8.09 52.82
CA GLU A 318 -11.63 -8.59 52.97
C GLU A 318 -11.16 -9.46 51.79
N ARG A 319 -12.04 -10.32 51.25
CA ARG A 319 -11.72 -11.10 50.04
C ARG A 319 -11.35 -10.22 48.84
N SER A 320 -12.02 -9.08 48.69
CA SER A 320 -11.75 -8.14 47.58
C SER A 320 -10.48 -7.35 47.82
N LYS A 321 -10.21 -6.98 49.07
CA LYS A 321 -8.94 -6.37 49.48
C LYS A 321 -7.76 -7.31 49.19
N ASN A 322 -7.84 -8.56 49.63
CA ASN A 322 -6.80 -9.57 49.39
C ASN A 322 -6.58 -9.80 47.89
N SER A 323 -7.64 -9.91 47.10
CA SER A 323 -7.53 -10.05 45.64
C SER A 323 -6.80 -8.87 44.98
N LEU A 324 -7.04 -7.63 45.41
CA LEU A 324 -6.33 -6.46 44.88
C LEU A 324 -4.85 -6.44 45.32
N ILE A 325 -4.55 -6.85 46.56
CA ILE A 325 -3.17 -6.96 47.06
C ILE A 325 -2.40 -8.01 46.27
N THR A 326 -2.99 -9.19 46.00
CA THR A 326 -2.35 -10.23 45.19
C THR A 326 -2.00 -9.72 43.79
N LEU A 327 -2.91 -9.00 43.12
CA LEU A 327 -2.64 -8.40 41.81
C LEU A 327 -1.54 -7.32 41.86
N LEU A 328 -1.45 -6.57 42.96
CA LEU A 328 -0.36 -5.60 43.19
C LEU A 328 0.98 -6.30 43.43
N ASP A 329 0.98 -7.44 44.11
CA ASP A 329 2.18 -8.27 44.32
C ASP A 329 2.68 -8.87 43.00
N GLU A 330 1.76 -9.39 42.17
CA GLU A 330 2.08 -9.87 40.82
C GLU A 330 2.65 -8.74 39.95
N LEU A 331 2.10 -7.54 40.05
CA LEU A 331 2.60 -6.36 39.33
C LEU A 331 3.99 -5.91 39.76
N ALA A 332 4.34 -6.09 41.03
CA ALA A 332 5.60 -5.60 41.59
C ALA A 332 6.85 -6.27 40.98
N VAL A 333 6.67 -7.39 40.28
CA VAL A 333 7.75 -8.12 39.58
C VAL A 333 8.14 -7.43 38.27
N TYR A 334 7.26 -6.60 37.70
CA TYR A 334 7.48 -5.96 36.40
C TYR A 334 8.00 -4.53 36.52
N ASN A 335 8.72 -4.08 35.50
CA ASN A 335 9.05 -2.66 35.35
C ASN A 335 7.82 -1.89 34.83
N LEU A 336 7.31 -0.96 35.64
CA LEU A 336 6.10 -0.21 35.35
C LEU A 336 6.33 0.98 34.41
N SER A 337 7.58 1.34 34.10
CA SER A 337 7.88 2.43 33.15
C SER A 337 7.23 2.21 31.79
N ASP A 338 7.21 0.94 31.34
CA ASP A 338 6.66 0.59 30.02
C ASP A 338 5.13 0.77 29.99
N ILE A 339 4.45 0.60 31.12
CA ILE A 339 3.00 0.85 31.29
C ILE A 339 2.69 2.33 31.19
N GLU A 340 3.45 3.17 31.88
CA GLU A 340 3.25 4.63 31.84
C GLU A 340 3.48 5.19 30.43
N VAL A 341 4.55 4.72 29.77
CA VAL A 341 4.83 5.10 28.37
C VAL A 341 3.75 4.56 27.42
N LEU A 342 3.23 3.34 27.65
CA LEU A 342 2.17 2.78 26.82
C LEU A 342 0.92 3.64 26.90
N ILE A 343 0.46 3.96 28.11
CA ILE A 343 -0.78 4.71 28.32
C ILE A 343 -0.66 6.11 27.70
N SER A 344 0.46 6.80 27.91
CA SER A 344 0.69 8.13 27.35
C SER A 344 0.79 8.16 25.82
N ARG A 345 1.15 7.03 25.19
CA ARG A 345 1.29 6.90 23.73
C ARG A 345 0.36 5.84 23.14
N LEU A 346 -0.77 5.55 23.79
CA LEU A 346 -1.64 4.44 23.41
C LEU A 346 -2.19 4.61 21.99
N ASN A 347 -2.53 5.84 21.61
CA ASN A 347 -2.99 6.15 20.25
C ASN A 347 -1.96 5.77 19.18
N GLU A 348 -0.67 6.04 19.44
CA GLU A 348 0.40 5.65 18.51
C GLU A 348 0.55 4.13 18.43
N VAL A 349 0.43 3.43 19.56
CA VAL A 349 0.47 1.96 19.60
C VAL A 349 -0.73 1.36 18.86
N VAL A 350 -1.93 1.92 19.00
CA VAL A 350 -3.13 1.51 18.26
C VAL A 350 -2.89 1.65 16.74
N LEU A 351 -2.36 2.77 16.28
CA LEU A 351 -2.06 2.99 14.86
C LEU A 351 -1.03 1.98 14.33
N VAL A 352 0.01 1.66 15.10
CA VAL A 352 1.01 0.64 14.72
C VAL A 352 0.38 -0.76 14.68
N LEU A 353 -0.49 -1.09 15.64
CA LEU A 353 -1.22 -2.35 15.66
C LEU A 353 -2.15 -2.50 14.46
N GLU A 354 -2.86 -1.45 14.06
CA GLU A 354 -3.70 -1.45 12.86
C GLU A 354 -2.84 -1.65 11.60
N SER A 355 -1.68 -1.01 11.55
CA SER A 355 -0.72 -1.14 10.44
C SER A 355 -0.23 -2.58 10.30
N ILE A 356 0.27 -3.19 11.38
CA ILE A 356 0.75 -4.58 11.38
C ILE A 356 -0.41 -5.56 11.12
N SER A 357 -1.61 -5.28 11.66
CA SER A 357 -2.79 -6.11 11.38
C SER A 357 -3.11 -6.17 9.90
N THR A 358 -3.08 -5.01 9.22
CA THR A 358 -3.34 -4.94 7.78
C THR A 358 -2.34 -5.77 6.98
N ILE A 359 -1.07 -5.77 7.39
CA ILE A 359 -0.03 -6.61 6.77
C ILE A 359 -0.33 -8.11 6.96
N PHE A 360 -0.69 -8.51 8.18
CA PHE A 360 -0.99 -9.92 8.49
C PHE A 360 -2.29 -10.43 7.86
N GLU A 361 -3.23 -9.54 7.57
CA GLU A 361 -4.50 -9.85 6.91
C GLU A 361 -4.39 -9.89 5.38
N ASP A 362 -3.28 -9.43 4.80
CA ASP A 362 -3.05 -9.49 3.36
C ASP A 362 -2.75 -10.93 2.91
N ARG A 363 -3.72 -11.52 2.21
CA ARG A 363 -3.64 -12.89 1.69
C ARG A 363 -2.47 -13.12 0.73
N THR A 364 -2.09 -12.10 -0.03
CA THR A 364 -0.98 -12.24 -0.99
C THR A 364 0.34 -12.30 -0.25
N ILE A 365 0.54 -11.44 0.75
CA ILE A 365 1.71 -11.49 1.62
C ILE A 365 1.76 -12.85 2.33
N GLU A 366 0.65 -13.29 2.93
CA GLU A 366 0.59 -14.58 3.62
C GLU A 366 0.98 -15.77 2.74
N GLN A 367 0.53 -15.80 1.49
CA GLN A 367 0.83 -16.87 0.55
C GLN A 367 2.28 -16.86 0.04
N LEU A 368 2.89 -15.68 -0.10
CA LEU A 368 4.24 -15.53 -0.65
C LEU A 368 5.34 -15.61 0.41
N LEU A 369 5.01 -15.28 1.68
CA LEU A 369 5.97 -15.21 2.77
C LEU A 369 6.76 -16.51 3.01
N PRO A 370 6.19 -17.73 2.87
CA PRO A 370 6.96 -18.98 3.01
C PRO A 370 8.10 -19.12 2.00
N GLY A 371 8.02 -18.44 0.86
CA GLY A 371 9.07 -18.41 -0.15
C GLY A 371 10.04 -17.23 -0.02
N LEU A 372 10.05 -16.55 1.13
CA LEU A 372 10.95 -15.43 1.43
C LEU A 372 11.84 -15.80 2.62
N ASP A 373 13.14 -15.88 2.42
CA ASP A 373 14.13 -16.17 3.46
C ASP A 373 15.13 -15.03 3.68
N GLN A 374 15.97 -15.15 4.72
CA GLN A 374 16.97 -14.13 5.08
C GLN A 374 17.93 -13.79 3.94
N THR A 375 18.31 -14.78 3.14
CA THR A 375 19.26 -14.61 2.03
C THR A 375 18.62 -13.78 0.93
N ILE A 376 17.38 -14.11 0.57
CA ILE A 376 16.60 -13.38 -0.44
C ILE A 376 16.40 -11.92 -0.03
N VAL A 377 15.96 -11.67 1.21
CA VAL A 377 15.69 -10.29 1.67
C VAL A 377 16.96 -9.45 1.78
N ARG A 378 18.08 -10.05 2.19
CA ARG A 378 19.39 -9.37 2.22
C ARG A 378 19.87 -9.00 0.83
N ALA A 379 19.79 -9.95 -0.11
CA ALA A 379 20.17 -9.71 -1.49
C ALA A 379 19.31 -8.59 -2.11
N ALA A 380 17.99 -8.68 -1.96
CA ALA A 380 17.07 -7.65 -2.45
C ALA A 380 17.31 -6.28 -1.81
N SER A 381 17.55 -6.21 -0.50
CA SER A 381 17.81 -4.94 0.18
C SER A 381 19.12 -4.30 -0.33
N LYS A 382 20.18 -5.11 -0.48
CA LYS A 382 21.48 -4.68 -1.01
C LYS A 382 21.39 -4.20 -2.46
N ASP A 383 20.66 -4.91 -3.32
CA ASP A 383 20.48 -4.49 -4.71
C ASP A 383 19.65 -3.21 -4.81
N ALA A 384 18.68 -3.03 -3.91
CA ALA A 384 17.89 -1.80 -3.81
C ALA A 384 18.72 -0.60 -3.35
N GLU A 385 19.70 -0.78 -2.46
CA GLU A 385 20.62 0.28 -2.03
C GLU A 385 21.38 0.90 -3.22
N ARG A 386 21.74 0.10 -4.23
CA ARG A 386 22.42 0.56 -5.46
C ARG A 386 21.57 1.57 -6.24
N ILE A 387 20.25 1.54 -6.09
CA ILE A 387 19.30 2.43 -6.79
C ILE A 387 18.54 3.36 -5.85
N LEU A 388 18.94 3.45 -4.58
CA LEU A 388 18.31 4.32 -3.59
C LEU A 388 18.25 5.81 -4.01
N PRO A 389 19.22 6.38 -4.77
CA PRO A 389 19.11 7.75 -5.30
C PRO A 389 17.86 7.99 -6.17
N TYR A 390 17.30 6.94 -6.76
CA TYR A 390 16.08 7.01 -7.58
C TYR A 390 14.79 6.80 -6.78
N ALA A 391 14.86 6.58 -5.46
CA ALA A 391 13.67 6.35 -4.62
C ALA A 391 12.70 7.55 -4.60
N ARG A 392 13.18 8.76 -4.94
CA ARG A 392 12.32 9.94 -5.14
C ARG A 392 11.38 9.81 -6.34
N TYR A 393 11.71 8.98 -7.32
CA TYR A 393 10.91 8.71 -8.51
C TYR A 393 10.10 7.42 -8.39
N ASN A 394 10.52 6.52 -7.50
CA ASN A 394 9.85 5.26 -7.26
C ASN A 394 9.90 4.89 -5.78
N SER A 395 8.77 5.07 -5.10
CA SER A 395 8.61 4.82 -3.66
C SER A 395 8.83 3.36 -3.27
N GLN A 396 8.67 2.40 -4.20
CA GLN A 396 8.90 0.99 -3.92
C GLN A 396 10.37 0.68 -3.65
N ILE A 397 11.30 1.47 -4.19
CA ILE A 397 12.75 1.32 -3.94
C ILE A 397 13.05 1.43 -2.44
N ASN A 398 12.42 2.40 -1.75
CA ASN A 398 12.58 2.57 -0.31
C ASN A 398 11.95 1.40 0.48
N ILE A 399 10.86 0.84 -0.03
CA ILE A 399 10.23 -0.32 0.61
C ILE A 399 11.14 -1.55 0.50
N ILE A 400 11.68 -1.82 -0.70
CA ILE A 400 12.54 -2.99 -0.92
C ILE A 400 13.91 -2.83 -0.25
N SER A 401 14.47 -1.62 -0.15
CA SER A 401 15.70 -1.37 0.61
C SER A 401 15.51 -1.62 2.12
N ASN A 402 14.28 -1.52 2.61
CA ASN A 402 13.93 -1.84 4.00
C ASN A 402 13.30 -3.25 4.14
N LEU A 403 13.31 -4.09 3.10
CA LEU A 403 12.65 -5.39 3.15
C LEU A 403 13.23 -6.30 4.23
N GLU A 404 14.54 -6.26 4.45
CA GLU A 404 15.18 -6.98 5.57
C GLU A 404 14.65 -6.51 6.93
N PHE A 405 14.39 -5.22 7.10
CA PHE A 405 13.76 -4.69 8.33
C PHE A 405 12.34 -5.24 8.50
N TYR A 406 11.50 -5.17 7.47
CA TYR A 406 10.14 -5.74 7.52
C TYR A 406 10.17 -7.24 7.85
N TYR A 407 11.12 -7.96 7.25
CA TYR A 407 11.30 -9.39 7.48
C TYR A 407 11.62 -9.69 8.94
N ASN A 408 12.70 -9.10 9.45
CA ASN A 408 13.21 -9.35 10.80
C ASN A 408 12.24 -8.86 11.88
N GLU A 409 11.68 -7.67 11.70
CA GLU A 409 10.96 -6.98 12.76
C GLU A 409 9.46 -7.26 12.78
N ILE A 410 8.87 -7.58 11.63
CA ILE A 410 7.42 -7.81 11.50
C ILE A 410 7.12 -9.26 11.14
N PHE A 411 7.65 -9.76 10.02
CA PHE A 411 7.23 -11.07 9.50
C PHE A 411 7.65 -12.23 10.39
N ILE A 412 8.90 -12.23 10.87
CA ILE A 412 9.42 -13.27 11.78
C ILE A 412 9.48 -12.77 13.23
N GLY A 413 9.69 -11.46 13.43
CA GLY A 413 9.89 -10.86 14.74
C GLY A 413 8.63 -10.76 15.61
N ILE A 414 7.45 -10.97 15.02
CA ILE A 414 6.16 -10.88 15.70
C ILE A 414 5.42 -12.22 15.55
N ASP A 415 5.24 -12.91 16.68
CA ASP A 415 4.35 -14.06 16.77
C ASP A 415 2.89 -13.62 16.61
N ARG A 416 2.22 -14.15 15.58
CA ARG A 416 0.84 -13.77 15.24
C ARG A 416 -0.14 -14.05 16.36
N LYS A 417 0.05 -15.11 17.16
CA LYS A 417 -0.87 -15.45 18.27
C LYS A 417 -0.73 -14.44 19.41
N ARG A 418 0.50 -14.15 19.83
CA ARG A 418 0.83 -13.15 20.84
C ARG A 418 0.42 -11.75 20.40
N PHE A 419 0.63 -11.40 19.14
CA PHE A 419 0.17 -10.14 18.55
C PHE A 419 -1.34 -9.95 18.69
N ARG A 420 -2.14 -10.97 18.32
CA ARG A 420 -3.61 -10.91 18.46
C ARG A 420 -4.05 -10.73 19.91
N ARG A 421 -3.35 -11.34 20.87
CA ARG A 421 -3.63 -11.14 22.30
C ARG A 421 -3.32 -9.71 22.74
N PHE A 422 -2.15 -9.19 22.35
CA PHE A 422 -1.74 -7.82 22.66
C PHE A 422 -2.69 -6.79 22.03
N LYS A 423 -3.11 -6.98 20.78
CA LYS A 423 -4.09 -6.12 20.10
C LYS A 423 -5.40 -6.03 20.90
N ARG A 424 -6.00 -7.17 21.27
CA ARG A 424 -7.23 -7.20 22.08
C ARG A 424 -7.06 -6.50 23.43
N LEU A 425 -5.91 -6.68 24.07
CA LEU A 425 -5.60 -6.01 25.33
C LEU A 425 -5.60 -4.48 25.16
N VAL A 426 -4.89 -3.97 24.16
CA VAL A 426 -4.82 -2.54 23.86
C VAL A 426 -6.18 -1.98 23.47
N GLU A 427 -6.96 -2.67 22.65
CA GLU A 427 -8.33 -2.29 22.29
C GLU A 427 -9.23 -2.16 23.52
N ASN A 428 -9.20 -3.16 24.41
CA ASN A 428 -9.94 -3.13 25.67
C ASN A 428 -9.52 -1.97 26.57
N ILE A 429 -8.21 -1.70 26.70
CA ILE A 429 -7.70 -0.55 27.47
C ILE A 429 -8.24 0.76 26.88
N ASN A 430 -8.15 0.90 25.55
CA ASN A 430 -8.54 2.11 24.85
C ASN A 430 -10.04 2.39 24.99
N GLU A 431 -10.89 1.40 24.75
CA GLU A 431 -12.36 1.52 24.87
C GLU A 431 -12.83 1.73 26.30
N LYS A 432 -12.22 1.03 27.27
CA LYS A 432 -12.66 1.12 28.66
C LYS A 432 -12.08 2.28 29.42
N TYR A 433 -10.93 2.82 29.03
CA TYR A 433 -10.22 3.77 29.89
C TYR A 433 -9.83 5.08 29.23
N ILE A 434 -9.76 5.16 27.89
CA ILE A 434 -9.28 6.37 27.18
C ILE A 434 -10.36 7.06 26.36
N LYS A 435 -11.04 6.32 25.47
CA LYS A 435 -12.25 6.81 24.78
C LYS A 435 -13.41 6.94 25.76
#